data_AF-A0A8J3APN3-F1
#
_entry.id   AF-A0A8J3APN3-F1
#
_cell.length_a   1.000
_cell.length_b   1.000
_cell.length_c   1.000
_cell.angle_alpha   90.00
_cell.angle_beta   90.00
_cell.angle_gamma   90.00
#
_symmetry.space_group_name_H-M   'P 1'
#
loop_
_entity.id
_entity.type
_entity.pdbx_description
1 polymer ?
#
loop_
_entity_poly.entity_id
_entity_poly.type
_entity_poly.pdbx_seq_one_letter_code
_entity_poly.pdbx_strand_id
1 'polypeptide(L)'
;MAPNELDKLEFVIRNIIKITNEDFQLSMWILYGLIIVLSIAVYHLGFAKKLSIIKMLITYVLLCVGCTFLTFLALRIPIVEALFASVFVLGIYKIRLHQSKKNNATT
;
A
#
# COMPACT_ATOMS: atom_id res chain seq x y z
N MET A 1 -12.53 -26.22 14.47
CA MET A 1 -11.90 -25.14 15.26
C MET A 1 -10.76 -24.58 14.41
N ALA A 2 -11.03 -23.56 13.57
CA ALA A 2 -9.96 -22.99 12.74
C ALA A 2 -9.04 -22.19 13.67
N PRO A 3 -7.71 -22.44 13.70
CA PRO A 3 -6.80 -21.57 14.44
C PRO A 3 -6.96 -20.16 13.86
N ASN A 4 -7.56 -19.29 14.66
CA ASN A 4 -8.04 -17.99 14.23
C ASN A 4 -6.85 -17.13 13.80
N GLU A 5 -6.80 -16.77 12.52
CA GLU A 5 -5.92 -15.72 11.97
C GLU A 5 -6.00 -14.41 12.78
N LEU A 6 -7.14 -14.20 13.46
CA LEU A 6 -7.42 -13.08 14.34
C LEU A 6 -6.49 -13.07 15.56
N ASP A 7 -6.13 -14.24 16.12
CA ASP A 7 -5.26 -14.36 17.29
C ASP A 7 -3.79 -14.09 16.93
N LYS A 8 -3.37 -14.59 15.75
CA LYS A 8 -2.07 -14.25 15.16
C LYS A 8 -1.95 -12.76 14.85
N LEU A 9 -3.03 -12.16 14.35
CA LEU A 9 -3.07 -10.74 13.99
C LEU A 9 -3.00 -9.85 15.24
N GLU A 10 -3.72 -10.20 16.31
CA GLU A 10 -3.60 -9.54 17.62
C GLU A 10 -2.18 -9.63 18.20
N PHE A 11 -1.55 -10.80 18.14
CA PHE A 11 -0.18 -10.99 18.59
C PHE A 11 0.82 -10.12 17.80
N VAL A 12 0.67 -10.07 16.47
CA VAL A 12 1.50 -9.23 15.60
C VAL A 12 1.30 -7.74 15.90
N ILE A 13 0.05 -7.28 16.05
CA ILE A 13 -0.27 -5.88 16.36
C ILE A 13 0.35 -5.46 17.69
N ARG A 14 0.20 -6.28 18.74
CA ARG A 14 0.77 -5.99 20.06
C ARG A 14 2.30 -5.93 20.05
N ASN A 15 2.93 -6.83 19.31
CA ASN A 15 4.40 -6.85 19.19
C ASN A 15 4.92 -5.61 18.44
N ILE A 16 4.25 -5.19 17.36
CA ILE A 16 4.63 -3.98 16.62
C ILE A 16 4.48 -2.73 17.49
N ILE A 17 3.36 -2.58 18.21
CA ILE A 17 3.11 -1.42 19.08
C ILE A 17 4.16 -1.33 20.20
N LYS A 18 4.53 -2.47 20.80
CA LYS A 18 5.55 -2.51 21.87
C LYS A 18 6.92 -2.07 21.36
N ILE A 19 7.33 -2.54 20.17
CA ILE A 19 8.61 -2.19 19.55
C ILE A 19 8.67 -0.70 19.17
N THR A 20 7.54 -0.09 18.78
CA THR A 20 7.50 1.33 18.37
C THR A 20 7.63 2.32 19.54
N ASN A 21 7.18 1.97 20.75
CA ASN A 21 7.13 2.92 21.86
C ASN A 21 8.47 3.14 22.59
N GLU A 22 9.43 2.23 22.45
CA GLU A 22 10.67 2.28 23.24
C GLU A 22 11.82 3.00 22.52
N ASP A 23 11.79 3.12 21.18
CA ASP A 23 12.88 3.71 20.40
C ASP A 23 12.39 4.63 19.27
N PHE A 24 12.62 5.94 19.42
CA PHE A 24 12.35 6.94 18.37
C PHE A 24 13.02 6.61 17.03
N GLN A 25 14.22 6.00 17.07
CA GLN A 25 14.90 5.54 15.86
C GLN A 25 14.11 4.45 15.14
N LEU A 26 13.64 3.42 15.85
CA LEU A 26 12.87 2.32 15.25
C LEU A 26 11.58 2.83 14.59
N SER A 27 10.89 3.79 15.21
CA SER A 27 9.70 4.42 14.64
C SER A 27 9.98 5.04 13.26
N MET A 28 11.10 5.74 13.09
CA MET A 28 11.51 6.30 11.79
C MET A 28 11.78 5.22 10.73
N TRP A 29 12.47 4.13 11.10
CA TRP A 29 12.75 3.01 10.18
C TRP A 29 11.47 2.30 9.74
N ILE A 30 10.52 2.09 10.67
CA ILE A 30 9.22 1.47 10.38
C ILE A 30 8.39 2.37 9.46
N LEU A 31 8.34 3.68 9.72
CA LEU A 31 7.61 4.63 8.89
C LEU A 31 8.19 4.70 7.47
N TYR A 32 9.52 4.68 7.34
CA TYR A 32 10.20 4.62 6.06
C TYR A 32 9.88 3.32 5.30
N GLY A 33 9.91 2.18 6.00
CA GLY A 33 9.49 0.89 5.45
C GLY A 33 8.03 0.90 4.98
N LEU A 34 7.13 1.51 5.76
CA LEU A 34 5.72 1.67 5.42
C LEU A 34 5.53 2.51 4.14
N ILE A 35 6.24 3.64 4.02
CA ILE A 35 6.21 4.48 2.81
C ILE A 35 6.68 3.70 1.58
N ILE A 36 7.76 2.92 1.70
CA ILE A 36 8.25 2.04 0.61
C ILE A 36 7.19 1.02 0.21
N VAL A 37 6.62 0.30 1.19
CA VAL A 37 5.60 -0.73 0.95
C VAL A 37 4.35 -0.12 0.32
N LEU A 38 3.87 1.03 0.81
CA LEU A 38 2.72 1.72 0.22
C LEU A 38 3.02 2.23 -1.18
N SER A 39 4.22 2.76 -1.44
CA SER A 39 4.61 3.20 -2.78
C SER A 39 4.60 2.04 -3.78
N ILE A 40 5.14 0.88 -3.40
CA ILE A 40 5.08 -0.36 -4.18
C ILE A 40 3.62 -0.80 -4.39
N ALA A 41 2.80 -0.77 -3.34
CA ALA A 41 1.39 -1.14 -3.41
C ALA A 41 0.62 -0.23 -4.36
N VAL A 42 0.80 1.10 -4.28
CA VAL A 42 0.19 2.08 -5.18
C VAL A 42 0.63 1.86 -6.62
N TYR A 43 1.91 1.59 -6.87
CA TYR A 43 2.38 1.25 -8.21
C TYR A 43 1.65 0.01 -8.75
N HIS A 44 1.54 -1.04 -7.94
CA HIS A 44 0.95 -2.31 -8.36
C HIS A 44 -0.59 -2.28 -8.46
N LEU A 45 -1.27 -1.41 -7.70
CA LEU A 45 -2.72 -1.21 -7.74
C LEU A 45 -3.15 -0.15 -8.76
N GLY A 46 -2.44 0.98 -8.83
CA GLY A 46 -2.68 2.05 -9.79
C GLY A 46 -2.43 1.59 -11.23
N PHE A 47 -1.48 0.68 -11.42
CA PHE A 47 -1.21 0.03 -12.70
C PHE A 47 -1.74 -1.41 -12.72
N ALA A 48 -3.02 -1.60 -12.39
CA ALA A 48 -3.76 -2.86 -12.52
C ALA A 48 -3.87 -3.41 -13.96
N LYS A 49 -2.94 -3.08 -14.86
CA LYS A 49 -2.92 -3.49 -16.24
C LYS A 49 -1.57 -4.16 -16.54
N LYS A 50 -1.62 -5.40 -17.03
CA LYS A 50 -0.48 -6.10 -17.68
C LYS A 50 0.12 -5.13 -18.69
N LEU A 51 1.32 -4.61 -18.42
CA LEU A 51 1.88 -3.55 -19.25
C LEU A 51 3.23 -3.95 -19.83
N SER A 52 3.16 -4.16 -21.15
CA SER A 52 4.26 -4.13 -22.10
C SER A 52 5.35 -3.13 -21.69
N ILE A 53 6.60 -3.56 -21.85
CA ILE A 53 7.87 -2.97 -21.39
C ILE A 53 7.95 -1.44 -21.55
N ILE A 54 7.33 -0.87 -22.59
CA ILE A 54 7.34 0.58 -22.86
C ILE A 54 6.58 1.39 -21.79
N LYS A 55 5.50 0.85 -21.22
CA LYS A 55 4.71 1.58 -20.21
C LYS A 55 5.31 1.48 -18.81
N MET A 56 6.19 0.50 -18.57
CA MET A 56 7.03 0.45 -17.38
C MET A 56 7.92 1.68 -17.30
N LEU A 57 8.52 2.11 -18.43
CA LEU A 57 9.37 3.30 -18.49
C LEU A 57 8.61 4.59 -18.16
N ILE A 58 7.44 4.80 -18.78
CA ILE A 58 6.61 5.99 -18.50
C ILE A 58 6.19 6.04 -17.02
N THR A 59 5.87 4.88 -16.44
CA THR A 59 5.43 4.79 -15.05
C THR A 59 6.59 5.04 -14.09
N TYR A 60 7.80 4.59 -14.42
CA TYR A 60 8.99 4.85 -13.62
C TYR A 60 9.33 6.35 -13.60
N VAL A 61 9.19 7.03 -14.74
CA VAL A 61 9.35 8.50 -14.82
C VAL A 61 8.28 9.21 -14.00
N LEU A 62 7.02 8.80 -14.11
CA LEU A 62 5.92 9.36 -13.30
C LEU A 62 6.12 9.10 -11.80
N LEU A 63 6.68 7.93 -11.42
CA LEU A 63 7.01 7.59 -10.04
C LEU A 63 8.15 8.48 -9.51
N CYS A 64 9.20 8.73 -10.30
CA CYS A 64 10.25 9.67 -9.93
C CYS A 64 9.70 11.07 -9.69
N VAL A 65 8.85 11.58 -10.59
CA VAL A 65 8.22 12.90 -10.44
C VAL A 65 7.25 12.93 -9.24
N GLY A 66 6.49 11.84 -9.05
CA GLY A 66 5.59 11.67 -7.91
C GLY A 66 6.33 11.64 -6.57
N CYS A 67 7.49 10.98 -6.48
CA CYS A 67 8.34 10.98 -5.28
C CYS A 67 8.86 12.37 -4.94
N THR A 68 9.21 13.19 -5.94
CA THR A 68 9.58 14.60 -5.71
C THR A 68 8.41 15.39 -5.12
N PHE A 69 7.19 15.18 -5.63
CA PHE A 69 5.98 15.82 -5.13
C PHE A 69 5.59 15.30 -3.73
N LEU A 70 5.76 14.00 -3.48
CA LEU A 70 5.50 13.34 -2.19
C LEU A 70 6.48 13.85 -1.12
N THR A 71 7.75 14.05 -1.48
CA THR A 71 8.77 14.61 -0.59
C THR A 71 8.44 16.06 -0.20
N PHE A 72 7.95 16.86 -1.15
CA PHE A 72 7.51 18.23 -0.87
C PHE A 72 6.30 18.27 0.05
N LEU A 73 5.37 17.35 -0.12
CA LEU A 73 4.10 17.34 0.60
C LEU A 73 4.23 16.63 1.98
N ALA A 74 5.19 15.72 2.12
CA ALA A 74 5.56 15.06 3.38
C ALA A 74 6.14 16.04 4.43
N LEU A 75 6.65 17.21 4.01
CA LEU A 75 7.17 18.23 4.93
C LEU A 75 6.10 18.87 5.81
N ARG A 76 4.82 18.83 5.41
CA ARG A 76 3.73 19.50 6.14
C ARG A 76 2.44 18.68 6.27
N ILE A 77 2.32 17.54 5.58
CA ILE A 77 1.06 16.77 5.52
C ILE A 77 1.38 15.29 5.77
N PRO A 78 0.62 14.59 6.65
CA PRO A 78 0.81 13.17 6.95
C PRO A 78 0.47 12.31 5.73
N ILE A 79 1.42 12.22 4.80
CA ILE A 79 1.21 11.65 3.47
C ILE A 79 0.96 10.15 3.49
N VAL A 80 1.49 9.50 4.53
CA VAL A 80 1.30 8.07 4.80
C VAL A 80 -0.18 7.74 4.91
N GLU A 81 -0.95 8.56 5.62
CA GLU A 81 -2.39 8.38 5.80
C GLU A 81 -3.15 8.50 4.48
N ALA A 82 -2.81 9.52 3.67
CA ALA A 82 -3.44 9.73 2.37
C ALA A 82 -3.13 8.59 1.37
N LEU A 83 -1.89 8.09 1.42
CA LEU A 83 -1.43 6.99 0.57
C LEU A 83 -2.06 5.67 1.02
N PHE A 84 -2.20 5.46 2.33
CA PHE A 84 -2.90 4.30 2.91
C PHE A 84 -4.38 4.29 2.53
N ALA A 85 -5.07 5.42 2.68
CA ALA A 85 -6.48 5.57 2.31
C ALA A 85 -6.70 5.29 0.81
N SER A 86 -5.81 5.77 -0.06
CA SER A 86 -5.88 5.51 -1.50
C SER A 86 -5.72 4.02 -1.82
N VAL A 87 -4.71 3.35 -1.25
CA VAL A 87 -4.51 1.90 -1.40
C VAL A 87 -5.72 1.12 -0.90
N PHE A 88 -6.28 1.52 0.24
CA PHE A 88 -7.43 0.86 0.84
C PHE A 88 -8.68 0.93 -0.06
N VAL A 89 -9.01 2.13 -0.55
CA VAL A 89 -10.15 2.36 -1.46
C VAL A 89 -9.97 1.59 -2.78
N LEU A 90 -8.78 1.64 -3.40
CA LEU A 90 -8.49 0.91 -4.62
C LEU A 90 -8.49 -0.62 -4.40
N GLY A 91 -8.00 -1.08 -3.24
CA GLY A 91 -7.99 -2.48 -2.86
C GLY A 91 -9.41 -3.06 -2.80
N ILE A 92 -10.31 -2.37 -2.10
CA ILE A 92 -11.73 -2.74 -2.04
C ILE A 92 -12.36 -2.72 -3.43
N TYR A 93 -12.10 -1.66 -4.22
CA TYR A 93 -12.62 -1.54 -5.57
C TYR A 93 -12.16 -2.69 -6.49
N LYS A 94 -10.89 -3.09 -6.41
CA LYS A 94 -10.32 -4.17 -7.23
C LYS A 94 -10.92 -5.53 -6.89
N ILE A 95 -11.15 -5.80 -5.60
CA ILE A 95 -11.83 -7.03 -5.15
C ILE A 95 -13.25 -7.08 -5.74
N ARG A 96 -13.98 -5.97 -5.65
CA ARG A 96 -15.36 -5.88 -6.15
C ARG A 96 -15.43 -6.02 -7.68
N LEU A 97 -14.51 -5.41 -8.42
CA LEU A 97 -14.47 -5.48 -9.88
C LEU A 97 -14.12 -6.88 -10.40
N HIS A 98 -13.19 -7.59 -9.73
CA HIS A 98 -12.84 -8.97 -10.12
C HIS A 98 -14.00 -9.94 -9.92
N GLN A 99 -14.84 -9.72 -8.91
CA GLN A 99 -16.03 -10.54 -8.68
C GLN A 99 -17.07 -10.34 -9.79
N SER A 100 -17.30 -9.11 -10.29
CA SER A 100 -18.24 -8.85 -11.38
C SER A 100 -17.86 -9.47 -12.73
N LYS A 101 -16.56 -9.66 -13.00
CA LYS A 101 -16.09 -10.28 -14.25
C LYS A 101 -16.29 -11.81 -14.27
N LYS A 102 -16.40 -12.46 -13.11
CA LYS A 102 -16.60 -13.93 -13.04
C LYS A 102 -18.06 -14.33 -13.27
N ASN A 103 -19.02 -13.43 -13.03
CA ASN A 103 -20.45 -13.71 -13.18
C ASN A 103 -20.99 -13.57 -14.62
N ASN A 104 -20.20 -13.08 -15.58
CA ASN A 104 -20.63 -12.87 -16.98
C ASN A 104 -20.04 -13.88 -17.98
N ALA A 105 -19.31 -14.90 -17.52
CA ALA A 105 -18.67 -15.90 -18.38
C ALA A 105 -19.38 -17.27 -18.38
N THR A 106 -20.59 -17.36 -17.82
CA THR A 106 -21.34 -18.63 -17.66
C THR A 106 -22.80 -18.54 -18.14
N THR A 107 -23.09 -17.69 -19.12
CA THR A 107 -24.34 -17.74 -19.89
C THR A 107 -23.99 -17.82 -21.36
#